data_AF-A0A8X7P2P0-F1
#
_entry.id   AF-A0A8X7P2P0-F1
#
_cell.length_a   1.000
_cell.length_b   1.000
_cell.length_c   1.000
_cell.angle_alpha   90.00
_cell.angle_beta   90.00
_cell.angle_gamma   90.00
#
_symmetry.space_group_name_H-M   'P 1'
#
loop_
_entity.id
_entity.type
_entity.pdbx_description
1 polymer ?
#
loop_
_entity_poly.entity_id
_entity_poly.type
_entity_poly.pdbx_seq_one_letter_code
_entity_poly.pdbx_strand_id
1 'polypeptide(L)'
;MGVIKSAIGDMLMTFSWVVLSATFGLQTTEIISAAGLHGITWAPLAITTFLIFVYVSLFTVVFGSASFNPTGNAAFYAAGIPGDTLFTLAIRLPAQVCNLNLKIQTFFSKVLDFEVLNLNFRLCFVCTNLNLSCV
;
A
#
# COMPACT_ATOMS: atom_id res chain seq x y z
N MET A 1 4.89 -24.25 -9.80
CA MET A 1 5.91 -23.80 -8.84
C MET A 1 5.65 -24.50 -7.51
N GLY A 2 6.67 -24.86 -6.72
CA GLY A 2 6.45 -25.51 -5.42
C GLY A 2 5.65 -24.60 -4.47
N VAL A 3 4.78 -25.19 -3.63
CA VAL A 3 3.86 -24.47 -2.74
C VAL A 3 4.61 -23.48 -1.82
N ILE A 4 5.80 -23.87 -1.36
CA ILE A 4 6.69 -23.02 -0.54
C ILE A 4 7.18 -21.79 -1.33
N LYS A 5 7.55 -21.96 -2.60
CA LYS A 5 7.99 -20.85 -3.45
C LYS A 5 6.86 -19.85 -3.69
N SER A 6 5.62 -20.33 -3.82
CA SER A 6 4.43 -19.48 -3.93
C SER A 6 4.14 -18.73 -2.63
N ALA A 7 4.26 -19.39 -1.48
CA ALA A 7 4.05 -18.78 -0.17
C ALA A 7 5.08 -17.68 0.13
N ILE A 8 6.35 -17.86 -0.26
CA ILE A 8 7.39 -16.82 -0.15
C ILE A 8 7.08 -15.64 -1.07
N GLY A 9 6.61 -15.90 -2.29
CA GLY A 9 6.18 -14.86 -3.24
C GLY A 9 5.05 -14.02 -2.68
N ASP A 10 4.02 -14.66 -2.12
CA ASP A 10 2.90 -13.99 -1.44
C ASP A 10 3.39 -13.14 -0.26
N MET A 11 4.30 -13.66 0.56
CA MET A 11 4.90 -12.95 1.69
C MET A 11 5.63 -11.66 1.26
N LEU A 12 6.49 -11.75 0.25
CA LEU A 12 7.24 -10.59 -0.26
C LEU A 12 6.33 -9.57 -0.94
N MET A 13 5.32 -10.03 -1.66
CA MET A 13 4.35 -9.17 -2.32
C MET A 13 3.52 -8.39 -1.28
N THR A 14 3.01 -9.05 -0.24
CA THR A 14 2.24 -8.40 0.84
C THR A 14 3.11 -7.42 1.62
N PHE A 15 4.35 -7.78 1.96
CA PHE A 15 5.27 -6.88 2.64
C PHE A 15 5.54 -5.61 1.82
N SER A 16 5.86 -5.78 0.53
CA SER A 16 6.15 -4.67 -0.38
C SER A 16 4.92 -3.77 -0.55
N TRP A 17 3.73 -4.37 -0.66
CA TRP A 17 2.46 -3.63 -0.75
C TRP A 17 2.22 -2.76 0.49
N VAL A 18 2.31 -3.32 1.70
CA VAL A 18 2.04 -2.56 2.94
C VAL A 18 3.01 -1.38 3.11
N VAL A 19 4.29 -1.58 2.80
CA VAL A 19 5.30 -0.51 2.90
C VAL A 19 5.03 0.60 1.88
N LEU A 20 4.72 0.24 0.63
CA LEU A 20 4.50 1.21 -0.45
C LEU A 20 3.16 1.94 -0.30
N SER A 21 2.09 1.24 0.05
CA SER A 21 0.76 1.84 0.21
C SER A 21 0.72 2.87 1.34
N ALA A 22 1.56 2.71 2.37
CA ALA A 22 1.68 3.67 3.46
C ALA A 22 2.26 5.03 3.00
N THR A 23 2.87 5.10 1.80
CA THR A 23 3.48 6.34 1.28
C THR A 23 2.67 7.00 0.15
N PHE A 24 1.52 6.44 -0.25
CA PHE A 24 0.73 6.98 -1.35
C PHE A 24 0.23 8.41 -1.08
N GLY A 25 -0.11 8.74 0.17
CA GLY A 25 -0.51 10.10 0.54
C GLY A 25 0.57 11.15 0.24
N LEU A 26 1.82 10.84 0.63
CA LEU A 26 2.99 11.68 0.35
C LEU A 26 3.26 11.77 -1.16
N GLN A 27 3.27 10.64 -1.87
CA GLN A 27 3.52 10.63 -3.32
C GLN A 27 2.47 11.45 -4.08
N THR A 28 1.19 11.31 -3.74
CA THR A 28 0.11 12.08 -4.35
C THR A 28 0.29 13.58 -4.08
N THR A 29 0.68 13.96 -2.86
CA THR A 29 0.91 15.37 -2.50
C THR A 29 2.08 15.97 -3.27
N GLU A 30 3.19 15.24 -3.42
CA GLU A 30 4.35 15.70 -4.19
C GLU A 30 4.04 15.79 -5.69
N ILE A 31 3.24 14.87 -6.25
CA ILE A 31 2.79 14.94 -7.65
C ILE A 31 1.88 16.16 -7.88
N ILE A 32 0.95 16.44 -6.96
CA ILE A 32 0.09 17.63 -7.03
C ILE A 32 0.95 18.90 -7.01
N SER A 33 1.98 18.92 -6.17
CA SER A 33 2.95 20.02 -6.05
C SER A 33 3.76 20.23 -7.32
N ALA A 34 4.30 19.15 -7.88
CA ALA A 34 5.08 19.21 -9.12
C ALA A 34 4.23 19.58 -10.35
N ALA A 35 2.97 19.14 -10.38
CA ALA A 35 2.04 19.40 -11.49
C ALA A 35 1.25 20.72 -11.34
N GLY A 36 1.37 21.42 -10.21
CA GLY A 36 0.64 22.67 -9.95
C GLY A 36 -0.87 22.49 -9.81
N LEU A 37 -1.36 21.30 -9.43
CA LEU A 37 -2.79 20.96 -9.38
C LEU A 37 -3.47 21.39 -8.06
N HIS A 38 -2.93 22.41 -7.40
CA HIS A 38 -3.42 22.90 -6.11
C HIS A 38 -4.83 23.48 -6.25
N GLY A 39 -5.79 22.98 -5.47
CA GLY A 39 -7.18 23.44 -5.46
C GLY A 39 -8.15 22.62 -6.32
N ILE A 40 -7.66 21.62 -7.06
CA ILE A 40 -8.50 20.70 -7.80
C ILE A 40 -8.94 19.54 -6.91
N THR A 41 -10.23 19.49 -6.54
CA THR A 41 -10.78 18.51 -5.58
C THR A 41 -10.69 17.05 -6.04
N TRP A 42 -10.78 16.78 -7.34
CA TRP A 42 -10.70 15.41 -7.88
C TRP A 42 -9.27 14.95 -8.21
N ALA A 43 -8.27 15.84 -8.20
CA ALA A 43 -6.90 15.51 -8.59
C ALA A 43 -6.24 14.48 -7.65
N PRO A 44 -6.35 14.59 -6.31
CA PRO A 44 -5.77 13.60 -5.40
C PRO A 44 -6.30 12.19 -5.62
N LEU A 45 -7.60 12.07 -5.89
CA LEU A 45 -8.24 10.77 -6.12
C LEU A 45 -7.71 10.15 -7.42
N ALA A 46 -7.71 10.90 -8.52
CA ALA A 46 -7.24 10.42 -9.81
C ALA A 46 -5.76 10.00 -9.78
N ILE A 47 -4.90 10.79 -9.13
CA ILE A 47 -3.47 10.50 -8.99
C ILE A 47 -3.27 9.24 -8.13
N THR A 48 -3.95 9.14 -6.99
CA THR A 48 -3.83 7.97 -6.11
C THR A 48 -4.31 6.69 -6.79
N THR A 49 -5.43 6.75 -7.53
CA THR A 49 -5.92 5.61 -8.32
C THR A 49 -4.93 5.20 -9.39
N PHE A 50 -4.33 6.16 -10.09
CA PHE A 50 -3.29 5.88 -11.09
C PHE A 50 -2.05 5.24 -10.46
N LEU A 51 -1.57 5.75 -9.32
CA LEU A 51 -0.46 5.16 -8.57
C LEU A 51 -0.77 3.71 -8.17
N ILE A 52 -1.94 3.46 -7.58
CA ILE A 52 -2.39 2.10 -7.22
C ILE A 52 -2.37 1.19 -8.45
N PHE A 53 -2.90 1.66 -9.58
CA PHE A 53 -2.92 0.88 -10.82
C PHE A 53 -1.50 0.54 -11.31
N VAL A 54 -0.57 1.49 -11.30
CA VAL A 54 0.83 1.25 -11.68
C VAL A 54 1.49 0.25 -10.75
N TYR A 55 1.38 0.42 -9.43
CA TYR A 55 1.99 -0.48 -8.45
C TYR A 55 1.43 -1.90 -8.53
N VAL A 56 0.11 -2.05 -8.65
CA VAL A 56 -0.53 -3.37 -8.82
C VAL A 56 -0.05 -4.03 -10.11
N SER A 57 0.02 -3.27 -11.22
CA SER A 57 0.52 -3.79 -12.50
C SER A 57 1.98 -4.24 -12.43
N LEU A 58 2.85 -3.44 -11.79
CA LEU A 58 4.25 -3.80 -11.57
C LEU A 58 4.38 -5.05 -10.72
N PHE A 59 3.59 -5.19 -9.66
CA PHE A 59 3.61 -6.38 -8.81
C PHE A 59 3.14 -7.63 -9.55
N THR A 60 2.15 -7.52 -10.43
CA THR A 60 1.73 -8.63 -11.30
C THR A 60 2.88 -9.09 -12.21
N VAL A 61 3.67 -8.17 -12.76
CA VAL A 61 4.82 -8.51 -13.60
C VAL A 61 5.98 -9.11 -12.79
N VAL A 62 6.28 -8.53 -11.62
CA VAL A 62 7.44 -8.91 -10.79
C VAL A 62 7.22 -10.21 -10.02
N PHE A 63 6.05 -10.38 -9.41
CA PHE A 63 5.74 -11.53 -8.55
C PHE A 63 4.88 -12.60 -9.23
N GLY A 64 4.42 -12.36 -10.46
CA GLY A 64 3.67 -13.33 -11.26
C GLY A 64 2.36 -13.74 -10.59
N SER A 65 2.23 -15.03 -10.24
CA SER A 65 1.03 -15.61 -9.61
C SER A 65 0.94 -15.40 -8.09
N ALA A 66 1.82 -14.58 -7.51
CA ALA A 66 1.71 -14.22 -6.12
C ALA A 66 0.42 -13.41 -5.87
N SER A 67 -0.13 -13.55 -4.67
CA SER A 67 -1.30 -12.80 -4.23
C SER A 67 -1.02 -12.18 -2.88
N PHE A 68 -1.32 -10.88 -2.77
CA PHE A 68 -1.24 -10.12 -1.54
C PHE A 68 -2.58 -10.08 -0.79
N ASN A 69 -3.64 -10.69 -1.34
CA ASN A 69 -5.00 -10.59 -0.82
C ASN A 69 -5.59 -11.96 -0.46
N PRO A 70 -5.66 -12.30 0.85
CA PRO A 70 -6.19 -13.59 1.29
C PRO A 70 -7.68 -13.75 0.99
N THR A 71 -8.43 -12.65 1.01
CA THR A 71 -9.85 -12.63 0.64
C THR A 71 -10.03 -12.92 -0.84
N GLY A 72 -9.16 -12.39 -1.70
CA GLY A 72 -9.18 -12.68 -3.14
C GLY A 72 -8.97 -14.17 -3.42
N ASN A 73 -7.96 -14.78 -2.78
CA ASN A 73 -7.69 -16.21 -2.95
C ASN A 73 -8.84 -17.09 -2.44
N ALA A 74 -9.41 -16.75 -1.27
CA ALA A 74 -10.55 -17.47 -0.71
C ALA A 74 -11.81 -17.33 -1.58
N ALA A 75 -12.07 -16.13 -2.12
CA ALA A 75 -13.20 -15.88 -3.00
C ALA A 75 -13.07 -16.62 -4.34
N PHE A 76 -11.88 -16.64 -4.96
CA PHE A 76 -11.65 -17.39 -6.20
C PHE A 76 -11.76 -18.91 -6.01
N TYR A 77 -11.30 -19.42 -4.86
CA TYR A 77 -11.54 -20.82 -4.48
C TYR A 77 -13.02 -21.13 -4.29
N ALA A 78 -13.76 -20.29 -3.56
CA ALA A 78 -15.20 -20.44 -3.35
C ALA A 78 -16.00 -20.33 -4.67
N ALA A 79 -15.52 -19.52 -5.61
CA ALA A 79 -16.10 -19.39 -6.95
C ALA A 79 -15.75 -20.57 -7.89
N GLY A 80 -14.96 -21.54 -7.44
CA GLY A 80 -14.58 -22.70 -8.24
C GLY A 80 -13.59 -22.39 -9.36
N ILE A 81 -12.89 -21.26 -9.31
CA ILE A 81 -11.86 -20.91 -10.30
C ILE A 81 -10.64 -21.82 -10.06
N PRO A 82 -10.20 -22.59 -11.06
CA PRO A 82 -9.05 -23.47 -10.90
C PRO A 82 -7.77 -22.64 -10.68
N GLY A 83 -7.09 -22.88 -9.56
CA GLY A 83 -5.85 -22.18 -9.21
C GLY A 83 -5.24 -22.65 -7.90
N ASP A 84 -6.00 -22.56 -6.81
CA ASP A 84 -5.59 -23.02 -5.47
C ASP A 84 -6.42 -24.23 -5.01
N THR A 85 -5.80 -25.12 -4.23
CA THR A 85 -6.49 -26.18 -3.48
C THR A 85 -6.57 -25.80 -2.01
N LEU A 86 -7.43 -26.48 -1.23
CA LEU A 86 -7.48 -26.32 0.23
C LEU A 86 -6.10 -26.44 0.89
N PHE A 87 -5.25 -27.35 0.38
CA PHE A 87 -3.89 -27.54 0.87
C PHE A 87 -2.95 -26.38 0.53
N THR A 88 -3.04 -25.81 -0.67
CA THR A 88 -2.20 -24.64 -1.03
C THR A 88 -2.67 -23.38 -0.32
N LEU A 89 -3.99 -23.19 -0.15
CA LEU A 89 -4.58 -22.10 0.63
C LEU A 89 -4.14 -22.15 2.11
N ALA A 90 -4.13 -23.33 2.72
CA ALA A 90 -3.72 -23.48 4.12
C ALA A 90 -2.26 -23.04 4.38
N ILE A 91 -1.39 -23.08 3.36
CA ILE A 91 0.02 -22.66 3.47
C ILE A 91 0.19 -21.19 3.05
N ARG A 92 -0.54 -20.74 2.03
CA ARG A 92 -0.44 -19.39 1.48
C ARG A 92 -1.13 -18.32 2.33
N LEU A 93 -2.30 -18.61 2.91
CA LEU A 93 -3.04 -17.64 3.75
C LEU A 93 -2.25 -17.23 5.00
N PRO A 94 -1.66 -18.15 5.79
CA PRO A 94 -0.80 -17.75 6.91
C PRO A 94 0.42 -16.95 6.45
N ALA A 95 0.99 -17.25 5.28
CA ALA A 95 2.11 -16.47 4.75
C ALA A 95 1.71 -15.02 4.44
N GLN A 96 0.48 -14.77 3.98
CA GLN A 96 -0.04 -13.41 3.74
C GLN A 96 -0.36 -12.66 5.05
N VAL A 97 -0.76 -13.38 6.12
CA VAL A 97 -1.16 -12.78 7.41
C VAL A 97 0.01 -12.65 8.40
N CYS A 98 0.95 -13.59 8.45
CA CYS A 98 2.09 -13.58 9.39
C CYS A 98 3.03 -12.39 9.17
N ASN A 99 3.13 -11.87 7.93
CA ASN A 99 3.90 -10.67 7.64
C ASN A 99 3.37 -9.43 8.36
N LEU A 100 2.09 -9.39 8.71
CA LEU A 100 1.47 -8.24 9.36
C LEU A 100 1.95 -8.08 10.82
N ASN A 101 2.37 -9.16 11.48
CA ASN A 101 2.61 -9.17 12.92
C ASN A 101 4.06 -8.83 13.35
N LEU A 102 5.08 -8.97 12.49
CA LEU A 102 6.46 -8.99 13.00
C LEU A 102 7.23 -7.66 13.06
N LYS A 103 6.71 -6.53 12.53
CA LYS A 103 7.34 -5.17 12.66
C LYS A 103 6.55 -4.02 12.02
N ILE A 104 5.44 -4.30 11.33
CA ILE A 104 4.66 -3.30 10.59
C ILE A 104 3.90 -2.34 11.51
N GLN A 105 3.42 -2.75 12.69
CA GLN A 105 2.78 -1.82 13.65
C GLN A 105 3.71 -0.68 14.06
N THR A 106 5.00 -0.97 14.28
CA THR A 106 6.00 0.04 14.66
C THR A 106 6.41 0.92 13.47
N PHE A 107 6.42 0.37 12.25
CA PHE A 107 6.66 1.14 11.02
C PHE A 107 5.47 2.05 10.69
N PHE A 108 4.24 1.52 10.79
CA PHE A 108 3.02 2.28 10.50
C PHE A 108 2.83 3.41 11.50
N SER A 109 3.08 3.19 12.80
CA SER A 109 3.09 4.28 13.78
C SER A 109 4.11 5.37 13.41
N LYS A 110 5.33 5.00 13.01
CA LYS A 110 6.36 5.96 12.61
C LYS A 110 6.09 6.68 11.29
N VAL A 111 5.45 6.01 10.33
CA VAL A 111 5.03 6.64 9.06
C VAL A 111 3.87 7.59 9.30
N LEU A 112 2.90 7.21 10.14
CA LEU A 112 1.83 8.08 10.58
C LEU A 112 2.39 9.29 11.35
N ASP A 113 3.35 9.07 12.24
CA ASP A 113 4.06 10.15 12.95
C ASP A 113 4.80 11.07 11.96
N PHE A 114 5.42 10.52 10.91
CA PHE A 114 6.10 11.31 9.88
C PHE A 114 5.11 12.10 9.00
N GLU A 115 3.98 11.51 8.61
CA GLU A 115 2.90 12.22 7.89
C GLU A 115 2.31 13.34 8.75
N VAL A 116 2.02 13.09 10.03
CA VAL A 116 1.55 14.09 10.98
C VAL A 116 2.58 15.19 11.19
N LEU A 117 3.86 14.85 11.31
CA LEU A 117 4.95 15.83 11.45
C LEU A 117 5.10 16.69 10.20
N ASN A 118 5.01 16.10 9.00
CA ASN A 118 5.09 16.81 7.73
C ASN A 118 3.87 17.71 7.49
N LEU A 119 2.67 17.27 7.90
CA LEU A 119 1.46 18.08 7.88
C LEU A 119 1.59 19.29 8.83
N ASN A 120 2.12 19.09 10.05
CA ASN A 120 2.40 20.16 11.01
C ASN A 120 3.46 21.14 10.49
N PHE A 121 4.52 20.65 9.84
CA PHE A 121 5.55 21.51 9.24
C PHE A 121 5.00 22.36 8.10
N ARG A 122 4.15 21.77 7.23
CA ARG A 122 3.49 22.49 6.13
C ARG A 122 2.45 23.49 6.64
N LEU A 123 1.64 23.13 7.64
CA LEU A 123 0.72 24.06 8.32
C LEU A 123 1.50 25.23 8.93
N CYS A 124 2.64 24.96 9.55
CA CYS A 124 3.43 26.01 10.17
C CYS A 124 4.14 26.90 9.14
N PHE A 125 4.55 26.35 7.99
CA PHE A 125 5.06 27.15 6.86
C PHE A 125 3.97 28.04 6.23
N VAL A 126 2.74 27.54 6.12
CA VAL A 126 1.57 28.32 5.67
C VAL A 126 1.21 29.41 6.68
N CYS A 127 1.16 29.10 7.98
CA CYS A 127 0.93 30.07 9.06
C CYS A 127 1.99 31.17 9.09
N THR A 128 3.27 30.82 8.89
CA THR A 128 4.38 31.80 8.84
C THR A 128 4.25 32.75 7.65
N ASN A 129 3.79 32.26 6.48
CA ASN A 129 3.55 33.12 5.31
C ASN A 129 2.28 33.99 5.44
N LEU A 130 1.35 33.62 6.32
CA LEU A 130 0.09 34.34 6.58
C LEU A 130 0.12 35.17 7.88
N ASN A 131 1.24 35.20 8.62
CA ASN A 131 1.39 35.90 9.89
C ASN A 131 0.38 35.43 10.98
N LEU A 132 -0.04 34.16 10.94
CA LEU A 132 -0.81 33.52 12.00
C LEU A 132 0.13 32.71 12.91
N SER A 133 -0.08 32.78 14.22
CA SER A 133 0.67 31.97 15.19
C SER A 133 0.33 30.48 15.01
N CYS A 134 1.35 29.64 14.79
CA CYS A 134 1.19 28.18 14.90
C CYS A 134 0.87 27.84 16.37
N VAL A 135 -0.25 27.15 16.60
CA VAL A 135 -0.61 26.55 17.90
C VAL A 135 -0.39 25.06 17.80
#